data_AF-A0A7K2X7D7-F1
#
_entry.id   AF-A0A7K2X7D7-F1
#
_cell.length_a   1.000
_cell.length_b   1.000
_cell.length_c   1.000
_cell.angle_alpha   90.00
_cell.angle_beta   90.00
_cell.angle_gamma   90.00
#
_symmetry.space_group_name_H-M   'P 1'
#
loop_
_entity.id
_entity.type
_entity.pdbx_description
1 polymer ?
#
loop_
_entity_poly.entity_id
_entity_poly.type
_entity_poly.pdbx_seq_one_letter_code
_entity_poly.pdbx_strand_id
1 'polypeptide(L)' 'RAVRVAELAAAEQRCCPFFDLRLHLDGPVLHLEVRAPAEGRTLLTDLFAPTP' A
#
# COMPACT_ATOMS: atom_id res chain seq x y z
N ARG A 1 -5.54 -5.32 -13.71
CA ARG A 1 -4.51 -4.92 -12.72
C ARG A 1 -5.06 -4.96 -11.28
N ALA A 2 -6.26 -4.43 -11.01
CA ALA A 2 -6.84 -4.39 -9.67
C ALA A 2 -6.80 -5.70 -8.88
N VAL A 3 -7.15 -6.84 -9.49
CA VAL A 3 -7.10 -8.16 -8.82
C VAL A 3 -5.70 -8.46 -8.25
N ARG A 4 -4.64 -8.27 -9.03
CA ARG A 4 -3.27 -8.51 -8.56
C ARG A 4 -2.83 -7.56 -7.45
N VAL A 5 -3.31 -6.31 -7.48
CA VAL A 5 -2.99 -5.34 -6.41
C VAL A 5 -3.76 -5.70 -5.13
N ALA A 6 -4.99 -6.19 -5.25
CA ALA A 6 -5.75 -6.70 -4.11
C ALA A 6 -5.11 -7.96 -3.51
N GLU A 7 -4.65 -8.90 -4.34
CA GLU A 7 -3.88 -10.07 -3.88
C GLU A 7 -2.60 -9.67 -3.14
N LEU A 8 -1.85 -8.71 -3.69
CA LEU A 8 -0.67 -8.15 -3.03
C LEU A 8 -1.02 -7.51 -1.69
N ALA A 9 -2.04 -6.65 -1.65
CA ALA A 9 -2.46 -6.00 -0.41
C ALA A 9 -2.87 -7.02 0.67
N ALA A 10 -3.57 -8.10 0.29
CA ALA A 10 -3.93 -9.17 1.21
C ALA A 10 -2.72 -10.01 1.67
N ALA A 11 -1.68 -10.15 0.84
CA ALA A 11 -0.42 -10.76 1.26
C ALA A 11 0.35 -9.85 2.24
N GLU A 12 0.44 -8.55 1.95
CA GLU A 12 1.14 -7.57 2.80
C GLU A 12 0.45 -7.38 4.14
N GLN A 13 -0.88 -7.41 4.21
CA GLN A 13 -1.61 -7.39 5.48
C GLN A 13 -1.25 -8.57 6.40
N ARG A 14 -0.85 -9.72 5.84
CA ARG A 14 -0.42 -10.90 6.60
C ARG A 14 1.05 -10.83 7.01
N CYS A 15 1.92 -10.28 6.15
CA CYS A 15 3.35 -10.14 6.40
C CYS A 15 3.66 -8.95 7.33
N CYS A 16 2.97 -7.83 7.11
CA CYS A 16 3.18 -6.52 7.70
C CYS A 16 1.85 -5.94 8.20
N PRO A 17 1.27 -6.47 9.29
CA PRO A 17 -0.08 -6.10 9.76
C PRO A 17 -0.19 -4.66 10.27
N PHE A 18 0.94 -3.95 10.41
CA PHE A 18 0.96 -2.54 10.79
C PHE A 18 0.63 -1.61 9.61
N PHE A 19 0.77 -2.06 8.36
CA PHE A 19 0.33 -1.28 7.21
C PHE A 19 -1.19 -1.33 7.10
N ASP A 20 -1.82 -0.18 6.88
CA ASP A 20 -3.22 -0.07 6.47
C ASP A 20 -3.24 0.23 4.97
N LEU A 21 -3.70 -0.73 4.17
CA LEU A 21 -3.75 -0.62 2.71
C LEU A 21 -5.19 -0.41 2.27
N ARG A 22 -5.44 0.69 1.54
CA ARG A 22 -6.76 0.99 0.95
C ARG A 22 -6.69 1.01 -0.57
N LEU A 23 -7.61 0.27 -1.18
CA LEU A 23 -7.81 0.23 -2.61
C LEU A 23 -9.09 1.01 -2.94
N HIS A 24 -8.98 2.04 -3.76
CA HIS A 24 -10.12 2.81 -4.24
C HIS A 24 -10.16 2.77 -5.77
N LEU A 25 -11.29 2.30 -6.31
CA LEU A 25 -11.53 2.23 -7.75
C LEU A 25 -12.29 3.48 -8.19
N ASP A 26 -11.67 4.27 -9.06
CA ASP A 26 -12.27 5.45 -9.68
C ASP A 26 -12.24 5.27 -11.20
N GLY A 27 -13.33 4.71 -11.73
CA GLY A 27 -13.42 4.32 -13.15
C GLY A 27 -12.28 3.35 -13.55
N PRO A 28 -11.46 3.67 -14.57
CA PRO A 28 -10.33 2.83 -14.95
C PRO A 28 -9.09 2.99 -14.05
N VAL A 29 -9.11 3.94 -13.11
CA VAL A 29 -7.99 4.27 -12.23
C VAL A 29 -8.12 3.48 -10.93
N LEU A 30 -6.99 2.93 -10.49
CA LEU A 30 -6.86 2.32 -9.18
C LEU A 30 -5.97 3.19 -8.31
N HIS A 31 -6.53 3.73 -7.24
CA HIS A 31 -5.80 4.41 -6.18
C HIS A 31 -5.42 3.40 -5.10
N LEU A 32 -4.14 3.37 -4.76
CA LEU A 32 -3.60 2.62 -3.63
C LEU A 32 -3.09 3.62 -2.61
N GLU A 33 -3.63 3.54 -1.40
CA GLU A 33 -3.14 4.28 -0.25
C GLU A 33 -2.51 3.30 0.74
N VAL A 34 -1.32 3.63 1.23
CA VAL A 34 -0.62 2.86 2.26
C VAL A 34 -0.35 3.77 3.45
N ARG A 35 -0.85 3.39 4.62
CA ARG A 35 -0.63 4.09 5.88
C ARG A 35 0.14 3.20 6.84
N ALA A 36 0.90 3.82 7.73
CA ALA A 36 1.60 3.16 8.81
C ALA A 36 1.51 4.01 10.08
N PRO A 37 1.61 3.40 11.27
CA PRO A 37 1.87 4.10 12.53
C PRO A 37 3.11 4.99 12.43
N ALA A 38 3.26 5.93 13.36
CA ALA A 38 4.34 6.92 13.36
C ALA A 38 5.72 6.26 13.26
N GLU A 39 5.89 5.14 13.95
CA GLU A 39 7.09 4.32 14.02
C GLU A 39 7.45 3.67 12.66
N GLY A 40 6.46 3.45 11.80
CA GLY A 40 6.61 2.84 10.47
C GLY A 40 6.62 3.85 9.32
N ARG A 41 6.51 5.16 9.57
CA ARG A 41 6.45 6.18 8.51
C ARG A 41 7.74 6.26 7.69
N THR A 42 8.89 6.06 8.32
CA THR A 42 10.19 6.07 7.63
C THR A 42 10.27 4.95 6.59
N LEU A 43 9.73 3.77 6.91
CA LEU A 43 9.65 2.64 5.97
C LEU A 43 8.79 2.97 4.74
N LEU A 44 7.71 3.74 4.89
CA LEU A 44 6.91 4.17 3.74
C LEU A 44 7.71 5.07 2.80
N THR A 45 8.54 5.96 3.36
CA THR A 45 9.43 6.80 2.55
C THR A 45 10.44 5.93 1.81
N ASP A 46 11.07 4.97 2.47
CA ASP A 46 12.08 4.12 1.83
C ASP A 46 11.49 3.23 0.71
N LEU A 47 10.24 2.78 0.88
CA LEU A 47 9.58 1.86 -0.07
C LEU A 47 8.88 2.58 -1.24
N PHE A 48 8.35 3.79 -1.01
CA PHE A 48 7.47 4.47 -1.96
C PHE A 48 7.94 5.87 -2.37
N ALA A 49 9.05 6.38 -1.84
CA ALA A 49 9.61 7.63 -2.34
C ALA A 49 10.02 7.49 -3.81
N PRO A 50 9.86 8.55 -4.62
CA PRO A 50 10.38 8.54 -5.98
C PRO A 50 11.89 8.33 -5.95
N THR A 51 12.38 7.38 -6.75
CA THR A 51 13.80 7.30 -7.07
C THR A 51 14.21 8.58 -7.81
N PRO A 52 15.32 9.23 -7.42
CA PRO A 52 15.76 10.49 -8.04
C PRO A 52 16.04 10.37 -9.54
#